data_AF-F0Y8C4-F1
#
_entry.id   AF-F0Y8C4-F1
#
_cell.length_a   1.000
_cell.length_b   1.000
_cell.length_c   1.000
_cell.angle_alpha   90.00
_cell.angle_beta   90.00
_cell.angle_gamma   90.00
#
_symmetry.space_group_name_H-M   'P 1'
#
loop_
_entity.id
_entity.type
_entity.pdbx_description
1 polymer ?
#
loop_
_entity_poly.entity_id
_entity_poly.type
_entity_poly.pdbx_seq_one_letter_code
_entity_poly.pdbx_strand_id
1 'polypeptide(L)'
;LSPFNFAAFYLPHALDHAEKILYLDTDVVVRGDVGELAAIDMEGFAAAAVEDCSQQVAKYVNLELLADVDAWGLGARVREHGGACVFNRGVVLFDPARWRNLRLTETIEELVAAFTKSSARLWRGGISQPPFLLALAGRYLKLDISWNVRGLG
;
A
#
# COMPACT_ATOMS: atom_id res chain seq x y z
N LEU A 1 17.33 3.05 9.39
CA LEU A 1 16.07 3.08 8.60
C LEU A 1 15.64 4.53 8.51
N SER A 2 15.31 5.05 7.32
CA SER A 2 14.76 6.40 7.22
C SER A 2 13.24 6.35 7.49
N PRO A 3 12.73 7.08 8.50
CA PRO A 3 11.28 7.21 8.73
C PRO A 3 10.53 7.80 7.53
N PHE A 4 11.21 8.54 6.65
CA PHE A 4 10.59 9.14 5.47
C PHE A 4 10.06 8.10 4.46
N ASN A 5 10.58 6.86 4.45
CA ASN A 5 10.08 5.79 3.59
C ASN A 5 8.62 5.39 3.88
N PHE A 6 8.12 5.84 5.01
CA PHE A 6 6.83 5.53 5.60
C PHE A 6 5.89 6.75 5.63
N ALA A 7 6.37 7.95 5.26
CA ALA A 7 5.61 9.19 5.37
C ALA A 7 4.26 9.12 4.64
N ALA A 8 4.23 8.56 3.42
CA ALA A 8 3.02 8.41 2.63
C ALA A 8 1.89 7.67 3.37
N PHE A 9 2.22 6.67 4.20
CA PHE A 9 1.20 5.89 4.93
C PHE A 9 0.64 6.64 6.14
N TYR A 10 1.38 7.59 6.70
CA TYR A 10 0.91 8.40 7.81
C TYR A 10 0.01 9.54 7.35
N LEU A 11 0.03 9.92 6.06
CA LEU A 11 -0.78 11.03 5.55
C LEU A 11 -2.28 10.88 5.86
N PRO A 12 -2.94 9.73 5.66
CA PRO A 12 -4.36 9.57 5.97
C PRO A 12 -4.70 9.68 7.47
N HIS A 13 -3.70 9.46 8.33
CA HIS A 13 -3.82 9.66 9.78
C HIS A 13 -3.51 11.11 10.18
N ALA A 14 -2.50 11.73 9.57
CA ALA A 14 -2.05 13.09 9.90
C ALA A 14 -2.96 14.19 9.32
N LEU A 15 -3.52 13.97 8.13
CA LEU A 15 -4.41 14.91 7.45
C LEU A 15 -5.86 14.43 7.57
N ASP A 16 -6.31 14.24 8.80
CA ASP A 16 -7.55 13.51 9.08
C ASP A 16 -8.84 14.25 8.64
N HIS A 17 -8.73 15.57 8.44
CA HIS A 17 -9.79 16.46 7.98
C HIS A 17 -9.95 16.49 6.45
N ALA A 18 -9.01 15.93 5.69
CA ALA A 18 -9.08 15.92 4.24
C ALA A 18 -10.12 14.89 3.76
N GLU A 19 -10.92 15.26 2.76
CA GLU A 19 -11.86 14.32 2.11
C GLU A 19 -11.11 13.24 1.33
N LYS A 20 -10.09 13.64 0.57
CA LYS A 20 -9.17 12.76 -0.15
C LYS A 20 -7.76 13.34 -0.12
N ILE A 21 -6.76 12.48 -0.24
CA ILE A 21 -5.35 12.87 -0.31
C ILE A 21 -4.74 12.23 -1.56
N LEU A 22 -4.29 13.05 -2.51
CA LEU A 22 -3.49 12.57 -3.64
C LEU A 22 -2.00 12.65 -3.27
N TYR A 23 -1.35 11.50 -3.19
CA TYR A 23 0.08 11.37 -2.99
C TYR A 23 0.80 11.12 -4.31
N LEU A 24 1.90 11.84 -4.51
CA LEU A 24 2.82 11.69 -5.64
C LEU A 24 4.25 11.54 -5.09
N ASP A 25 5.00 10.53 -5.54
CA ASP A 25 6.44 10.41 -5.24
C ASP A 25 7.20 11.61 -5.86
N THR A 26 8.37 11.92 -5.29
CA THR A 26 9.17 13.10 -5.67
C THR A 26 9.76 13.04 -7.09
N ASP A 27 9.73 11.88 -7.72
CA ASP A 27 10.21 11.61 -9.07
C ASP A 27 9.09 11.50 -10.12
N VAL A 28 7.84 11.78 -9.73
CA VAL A 28 6.69 11.78 -10.64
C VAL A 28 6.70 13.01 -11.54
N VAL A 29 6.59 12.79 -12.86
CA VAL A 29 6.33 13.85 -13.85
C VAL A 29 4.86 13.84 -14.22
N VAL A 30 4.16 14.94 -13.92
CA VAL A 30 2.74 15.11 -14.21
C VAL A 30 2.57 15.66 -15.63
N ARG A 31 1.76 14.98 -16.45
CA ARG A 31 1.49 15.36 -17.86
C ARG A 31 0.04 15.76 -18.15
N GLY A 32 -0.84 15.71 -17.15
CA GLY A 32 -2.27 16.01 -17.28
C GLY A 32 -2.82 16.64 -16.00
N ASP A 33 -4.13 16.88 -15.95
CA ASP A 33 -4.79 17.46 -14.78
C ASP A 33 -4.94 16.40 -13.67
N VAL A 34 -4.31 16.65 -12.53
CA VAL A 34 -4.41 15.78 -11.34
C VAL A 34 -5.75 15.92 -10.62
N GLY A 35 -6.50 16.98 -10.89
CA GLY A 35 -7.86 17.17 -10.37
C GLY A 35 -8.82 16.08 -10.84
N GLU A 36 -8.64 15.57 -12.07
CA GLU A 36 -9.42 14.45 -12.61
C GLU A 36 -9.22 13.19 -11.75
N LEU A 37 -7.98 12.89 -11.37
CA LEU A 37 -7.67 11.78 -10.48
C LEU A 37 -8.26 12.00 -9.08
N ALA A 38 -8.13 13.19 -8.51
CA ALA A 38 -8.69 13.52 -7.20
C ALA A 38 -10.23 13.43 -7.16
N ALA A 39 -10.90 13.60 -8.31
CA ALA A 39 -12.35 13.53 -8.41
C ALA A 39 -12.91 12.09 -8.48
N ILE A 40 -12.08 11.07 -8.71
CA ILE A 40 -12.52 9.67 -8.85
C ILE A 40 -13.33 9.21 -7.63
N ASP A 41 -14.45 8.53 -7.87
CA ASP A 41 -15.20 7.82 -6.83
C ASP A 41 -14.34 6.68 -6.26
N MET A 42 -14.14 6.68 -4.95
CA MET A 42 -13.31 5.69 -4.28
C MET A 42 -14.02 4.33 -4.14
N GLU A 43 -15.31 4.21 -4.48
CA GLU A 43 -16.10 2.98 -4.44
C GLU A 43 -16.02 2.25 -3.07
N GLY A 44 -15.84 3.02 -1.99
CA GLY A 44 -15.69 2.50 -0.63
C GLY A 44 -14.32 1.87 -0.32
N PHE A 45 -13.31 2.03 -1.19
CA PHE A 45 -11.92 1.65 -0.93
C PHE A 45 -11.16 2.75 -0.17
N ALA A 46 -10.20 2.35 0.67
CA ALA A 46 -9.35 3.30 1.41
C ALA A 46 -8.22 3.90 0.56
N ALA A 47 -7.89 3.25 -0.56
CA ALA A 47 -6.83 3.65 -1.45
C ALA A 47 -7.21 3.31 -2.91
N ALA A 48 -6.70 4.11 -3.85
CA ALA A 48 -6.75 3.85 -5.28
C ALA A 48 -5.34 3.97 -5.86
N ALA A 49 -4.94 2.99 -6.67
CA ALA A 49 -3.62 2.93 -7.27
C ALA A 49 -3.61 2.07 -8.54
N VAL A 50 -2.58 2.26 -9.38
CA VAL A 50 -2.34 1.42 -10.57
C VAL A 50 -1.65 0.13 -10.17
N GLU A 51 -2.16 -1.00 -10.65
CA GLU A 51 -1.52 -2.30 -10.47
C GLU A 51 -0.25 -2.45 -11.33
N ASP A 52 0.76 -3.10 -10.75
CA ASP A 52 1.96 -3.57 -11.43
C ASP A 52 1.99 -5.11 -11.36
N CYS A 53 1.27 -5.75 -12.28
CA CYS A 53 1.21 -7.20 -12.36
C CYS A 53 2.49 -7.87 -12.88
N SER A 54 3.51 -7.09 -13.28
CA SER A 54 4.86 -7.65 -13.50
C SER A 54 5.50 -8.12 -12.19
N GLN A 55 4.92 -7.74 -11.05
CA GLN A 55 5.38 -8.13 -9.72
C GLN A 55 4.20 -8.61 -8.86
N GLN A 56 4.40 -9.75 -8.21
CA GLN A 56 3.42 -10.34 -7.30
C GLN A 56 3.83 -10.10 -5.84
N VAL A 57 2.84 -10.07 -4.95
CA VAL A 57 3.06 -9.94 -3.50
C VAL A 57 4.06 -10.98 -2.98
N ALA A 58 4.00 -12.22 -3.49
CA ALA A 58 4.93 -13.31 -3.18
C ALA A 58 6.42 -12.97 -3.39
N LYS A 59 6.76 -12.03 -4.28
CA LYS A 59 8.15 -11.58 -4.49
C LYS A 59 8.69 -10.82 -3.28
N TYR A 60 7.80 -10.11 -2.59
CA TYR A 60 8.14 -9.24 -1.49
C TYR A 60 7.94 -9.90 -0.15
N VAL A 61 7.00 -10.83 -0.05
CA VAL A 61 6.52 -11.37 1.21
C VAL A 61 6.90 -12.85 1.30
N ASN A 62 7.48 -13.27 2.43
CA ASN A 62 7.69 -14.69 2.68
C ASN A 62 6.38 -15.34 3.12
N LEU A 63 5.61 -15.83 2.15
CA LEU A 63 4.25 -16.33 2.37
C LEU A 63 4.22 -17.52 3.34
N GLU A 64 5.22 -18.39 3.32
CA GLU A 64 5.32 -19.55 4.22
C GLU A 64 5.53 -19.10 5.67
N LEU A 65 6.51 -18.23 5.90
CA LEU A 65 6.81 -17.68 7.22
C LEU A 65 5.68 -16.81 7.78
N LEU A 66 4.85 -16.20 6.94
CA LEU A 66 3.71 -15.39 7.37
C LEU A 66 2.39 -16.19 7.47
N ALA A 67 2.30 -17.36 6.83
CA ALA A 67 1.18 -18.27 7.02
C ALA A 67 1.17 -18.88 8.43
N ASP A 68 2.35 -19.05 9.03
CA ASP A 68 2.55 -19.52 10.41
C ASP A 68 2.35 -18.41 11.46
N VAL A 69 2.27 -17.15 11.02
CA VAL A 69 1.96 -16.02 11.89
C VAL A 69 0.44 -15.86 11.94
N ASP A 70 -0.19 -16.59 12.86
CA ASP A 70 -1.63 -16.46 13.17
C ASP A 70 -1.97 -15.14 13.88
N ALA A 71 -0.94 -14.38 14.27
CA ALA A 71 -1.10 -13.00 14.69
C ALA A 71 -1.75 -12.21 13.54
N TRP A 72 -2.98 -11.74 13.77
CA TRP A 72 -3.74 -10.81 12.93
C TRP A 72 -4.55 -11.41 11.78
N GLY A 73 -4.70 -12.74 11.68
CA GLY A 73 -5.38 -13.36 10.55
C GLY A 73 -4.67 -13.09 9.21
N LEU A 74 -3.39 -12.72 9.29
CA LEU A 74 -2.57 -12.38 8.13
C LEU A 74 -2.33 -13.61 7.27
N GLY A 75 -2.15 -14.78 7.87
CA GLY A 75 -2.01 -16.03 7.13
C GLY A 75 -3.18 -16.32 6.19
N ALA A 76 -4.43 -16.02 6.61
CA ALA A 76 -5.60 -16.17 5.74
C ALA A 76 -5.57 -15.16 4.57
N ARG A 77 -5.30 -13.89 4.86
CA ARG A 77 -5.20 -12.82 3.83
C ARG A 77 -4.08 -13.06 2.83
N VAL A 78 -2.95 -13.58 3.32
CA VAL A 78 -1.77 -13.91 2.51
C VAL A 78 -2.04 -15.14 1.64
N ARG A 79 -2.76 -16.16 2.13
CA ARG A 79 -3.20 -17.29 1.30
C ARG A 79 -4.18 -16.87 0.22
N GLU A 80 -5.11 -15.97 0.55
CA GLU A 80 -6.11 -15.46 -0.39
C GLU A 80 -5.51 -14.52 -1.45
N HIS A 81 -4.56 -13.66 -1.07
CA HIS A 81 -4.05 -12.59 -1.92
C HIS A 81 -2.56 -12.72 -2.28
N GLY A 82 -1.90 -13.84 -1.99
CA GLY A 82 -0.47 -14.04 -2.26
C GLY A 82 -0.09 -13.97 -3.75
N GLY A 83 -1.03 -14.33 -4.63
CA GLY A 83 -0.91 -14.18 -6.08
C GLY A 83 -1.34 -12.82 -6.63
N ALA A 84 -1.77 -11.88 -5.77
CA ALA A 84 -2.22 -10.56 -6.22
C ALA A 84 -1.05 -9.74 -6.78
N CYS A 85 -1.37 -8.86 -7.73
CA CYS A 85 -0.45 -7.84 -8.22
C CYS A 85 -0.10 -6.88 -7.08
N VAL A 86 1.15 -6.41 -7.07
CA VAL A 86 1.48 -5.23 -6.27
C VAL A 86 0.92 -4.00 -6.97
N PHE A 87 0.71 -2.89 -6.25
CA PHE A 87 0.42 -1.62 -6.88
C PHE A 87 1.63 -0.70 -6.83
N ASN A 88 1.70 0.23 -7.79
CA ASN A 88 2.71 1.26 -7.83
C ASN A 88 2.39 2.35 -6.80
N ARG A 89 3.29 2.53 -5.82
CA ARG A 89 3.15 3.54 -4.75
C ARG A 89 3.43 4.97 -5.21
N GLY A 90 3.97 5.16 -6.42
CA GLY A 90 4.36 6.49 -6.90
C GLY A 90 3.21 7.46 -7.05
N VAL A 91 1.99 6.94 -7.25
CA VAL A 91 0.76 7.74 -7.33
C VAL A 91 -0.33 6.97 -6.59
N VAL A 92 -0.85 7.55 -5.51
CA VAL A 92 -1.90 6.92 -4.69
C VAL A 92 -2.90 7.96 -4.26
N LEU A 93 -4.19 7.68 -4.45
CA LEU A 93 -5.28 8.46 -3.88
C LEU A 93 -5.77 7.77 -2.62
N PHE A 94 -5.88 8.50 -1.51
CA PHE A 94 -6.37 7.98 -0.23
C PHE A 94 -7.72 8.57 0.12
N ASP A 95 -8.56 7.75 0.76
CA ASP A 95 -9.71 8.18 1.55
C ASP A 95 -9.32 8.10 3.04
N PRO A 96 -9.04 9.23 3.71
CA PRO A 96 -8.62 9.25 5.12
C PRO A 96 -9.64 8.68 6.08
N ALA A 97 -10.93 8.92 5.85
CA ALA A 97 -11.99 8.43 6.71
C ALA A 97 -12.08 6.89 6.65
N ARG A 98 -12.08 6.33 5.44
CA ARG A 98 -12.08 4.88 5.23
C ARG A 98 -10.80 4.23 5.74
N TRP A 99 -9.65 4.86 5.52
CA TRP A 99 -8.36 4.40 6.01
C TRP A 99 -8.33 4.24 7.53
N ARG A 100 -8.83 5.25 8.27
CA ARG A 100 -8.93 5.21 9.74
C ARG A 100 -9.94 4.18 10.22
N ASN A 101 -11.11 4.10 9.59
CA ASN A 101 -12.14 3.12 9.93
C ASN A 101 -11.62 1.67 9.81
N LEU A 102 -10.69 1.42 8.88
CA LEU A 102 -10.04 0.13 8.69
C LEU A 102 -8.76 -0.06 9.53
N ARG A 103 -8.33 0.96 10.29
CA ARG A 103 -7.15 0.93 11.16
C ARG A 103 -5.87 0.51 10.41
N LEU A 104 -5.70 1.03 9.20
CA LEU A 104 -4.62 0.61 8.30
C LEU A 104 -3.25 1.10 8.76
N THR A 105 -3.16 2.28 9.37
CA THR A 105 -1.89 2.78 9.93
C THR A 105 -1.40 1.87 11.05
N GLU A 106 -2.29 1.53 11.99
CA GLU A 106 -1.99 0.64 13.11
C GLU A 106 -1.60 -0.76 12.62
N THR A 107 -2.32 -1.29 11.62
CA THR A 107 -1.97 -2.57 10.99
C THR A 107 -0.55 -2.53 10.41
N ILE A 108 -0.16 -1.45 9.75
CA ILE A 108 1.20 -1.27 9.19
C ILE A 108 2.24 -1.19 10.31
N GLU A 109 1.98 -0.42 11.36
CA GLU A 109 2.88 -0.30 12.52
C GLU A 109 3.10 -1.64 13.22
N GLU A 110 2.03 -2.40 13.44
CA GLU A 110 2.07 -3.74 14.01
C GLU A 110 2.91 -4.69 13.16
N LEU A 111 2.69 -4.70 11.83
CA LEU A 111 3.49 -5.49 10.88
C LEU A 111 4.97 -5.14 10.98
N VAL A 112 5.31 -3.84 10.94
CA VAL A 112 6.70 -3.37 11.06
C VAL A 112 7.30 -3.77 12.41
N ALA A 113 6.53 -3.71 13.49
CA ALA A 113 6.97 -4.14 14.82
C ALA A 113 7.25 -5.65 14.87
N ALA A 114 6.42 -6.51 14.27
CA ALA A 114 6.71 -7.94 14.19
C ALA A 114 7.95 -8.25 13.35
N PHE A 115 8.12 -7.58 12.21
CA PHE A 115 9.32 -7.74 11.39
C PHE A 115 10.59 -7.33 12.11
N THR A 116 10.57 -6.22 12.85
CA THR A 116 11.74 -5.73 13.59
C THR A 116 12.08 -6.56 14.82
N LYS A 117 11.08 -7.20 15.46
CA LYS A 117 11.28 -8.08 16.62
C LYS A 117 11.64 -9.52 16.25
N SER A 118 11.33 -9.95 15.03
CA SER A 118 11.62 -11.30 14.55
C SER A 118 13.05 -11.40 14.00
N SER A 119 13.75 -12.48 14.32
CA SER A 119 14.99 -12.86 13.63
C SER A 119 14.71 -13.45 12.24
N ALA A 120 13.46 -13.81 11.96
CA ALA A 120 13.05 -14.34 10.66
C ALA A 120 12.82 -13.20 9.66
N ARG A 121 13.32 -13.38 8.43
CA ARG A 121 13.09 -12.46 7.32
C ARG A 121 11.67 -12.62 6.77
N LEU A 122 10.68 -12.03 7.45
CA LEU A 122 9.26 -12.13 7.06
C LEU A 122 8.98 -11.57 5.65
N TRP A 123 9.82 -10.65 5.15
CA TRP A 123 9.75 -10.13 3.79
C TRP A 123 11.11 -9.68 3.25
N ARG A 124 11.18 -9.44 1.94
CA ARG A 124 12.35 -9.05 1.13
C ARG A 124 12.00 -7.87 0.20
N GLY A 125 13.01 -7.25 -0.41
CA GLY A 125 12.80 -6.22 -1.44
C GLY A 125 12.48 -4.81 -0.93
N GLY A 126 12.74 -4.53 0.34
CA GLY A 126 12.46 -3.25 0.98
C GLY A 126 11.77 -3.43 2.33
N ILE A 127 11.52 -2.31 2.99
CA ILE A 127 11.12 -2.27 4.41
C ILE A 127 9.75 -1.59 4.58
N SER A 128 9.38 -0.76 3.61
CA SER A 128 8.13 0.01 3.59
C SER A 128 7.06 -0.55 2.66
N GLN A 129 7.44 -1.15 1.53
CA GLN A 129 6.47 -1.68 0.56
C GLN A 129 5.73 -2.93 1.06
N PRO A 130 6.40 -3.96 1.64
CA PRO A 130 5.72 -5.17 2.11
C PRO A 130 4.59 -4.91 3.13
N PRO A 131 4.78 -4.12 4.21
CA PRO A 131 3.69 -3.89 5.16
C PRO A 131 2.51 -3.13 4.53
N PHE A 132 2.77 -2.28 3.53
CA PHE A 132 1.73 -1.56 2.79
C PHE A 132 0.88 -2.51 1.93
N LEU A 133 1.54 -3.41 1.21
CA LEU A 133 0.88 -4.45 0.40
C LEU A 133 0.08 -5.42 1.28
N LEU A 134 0.59 -5.77 2.45
CA LEU A 134 -0.08 -6.66 3.40
C LEU A 134 -1.28 -6.01 4.10
N ALA A 135 -1.19 -4.72 4.44
CA ALA A 135 -2.30 -4.01 5.09
C ALA A 135 -3.51 -3.87 4.17
N LEU A 136 -3.27 -3.53 2.90
CA LEU A 136 -4.32 -3.41 1.89
C LEU A 136 -4.74 -4.78 1.33
N ALA A 137 -3.80 -5.71 1.15
CA ALA A 137 -4.03 -7.08 0.68
C ALA A 137 -5.02 -7.17 -0.50
N GLY A 138 -4.77 -6.40 -1.57
CA GLY A 138 -5.65 -6.39 -2.74
C GLY A 138 -6.94 -5.57 -2.60
N ARG A 139 -7.24 -4.98 -1.44
CA ARG A 139 -8.43 -4.15 -1.20
C ARG A 139 -8.14 -2.67 -1.44
N TYR A 140 -7.96 -2.33 -2.71
CA TYR A 140 -7.83 -0.96 -3.20
C TYR A 140 -8.52 -0.84 -4.56
N LEU A 141 -8.93 0.37 -4.92
CA LEU A 141 -9.49 0.65 -6.23
C LEU A 141 -8.39 0.59 -7.29
N LYS A 142 -8.63 -0.20 -8.34
CA LYS A 142 -7.69 -0.39 -9.44
C LYS A 142 -7.86 0.72 -10.45
N LEU A 143 -6.85 1.58 -10.55
CA LEU A 143 -6.83 2.67 -11.53
C LEU A 143 -6.34 2.18 -12.89
N ASP A 144 -6.82 2.84 -13.95
CA ASP A 144 -6.28 2.64 -15.30
C ASP A 144 -4.77 2.93 -15.34
N ILE A 145 -4.03 2.14 -16.13
CA ILE A 145 -2.57 2.22 -16.21
C ILE A 145 -2.07 3.62 -16.63
N SER A 146 -2.87 4.39 -17.35
CA SER A 146 -2.54 5.77 -17.76
C SER A 146 -2.29 6.72 -16.58
N TRP A 147 -2.82 6.43 -15.38
CA TRP A 147 -2.63 7.26 -14.20
C TRP A 147 -1.23 7.14 -13.58
N ASN A 148 -0.50 6.06 -13.85
CA ASN A 148 0.84 5.85 -13.30
C ASN A 148 1.64 4.88 -14.18
N VAL A 149 2.34 5.45 -15.16
CA VAL A 149 3.17 4.72 -16.12
C VAL A 149 4.63 4.73 -15.66
N ARG A 150 5.29 3.56 -15.74
CA ARG A 150 6.73 3.43 -15.47
C ARG A 150 7.59 3.74 -16.69
N GLY A 151 8.84 4.12 -16.47
CA GLY A 151 9.87 4.13 -17.53
C GLY A 151 9.86 5.38 -18.40
N LEU A 152 9.76 6.57 -17.79
CA LEU A 152 10.17 7.81 -18.44
C LEU A 152 11.71 7.97 -18.49
N GLY A 153 12.45 6.98 -17.99
CA GLY A 153 13.90 6.80 -18.04
C GLY A 153 14.27 5.35 -17.70
#